data_AF-A0A357G0F4-F1
#
_entry.id   AF-A0A357G0F4-F1
#
_cell.length_a   1.000
_cell.length_b   1.000
_cell.length_c   1.000
_cell.angle_alpha   90.00
_cell.angle_beta   90.00
_cell.angle_gamma   90.00
#
_symmetry.space_group_name_H-M   'P 1'
#
loop_
_entity.id
_entity.type
_entity.pdbx_description
1 polymer ?
#
loop_
_entity_poly.entity_id
_entity_poly.type
_entity_poly.pdbx_seq_one_letter_code
_entity_poly.pdbx_strand_id
1 'polypeptide(L)'
;GANLGVTQRGRVEFAEKGGKINTDFLDNSGGVDSSDHEVNIKILMTDIMASPSRKMSLASRNKLLEQMTDEIAAHVLRNNYQQAQAISLAELQARENLQTQEEYIKEMERKQGFNRALEGLPDSETIAQRIRNGKGMTRPELCILLSYAKINFTRELLHSDIPDNPDMQNWLTNYFPEVLREKYKKEIQGHRLKREIIATAMANSMINRMGPTFLKATMDKTGATPADVARAYIIVREAFSLRPLWNEIESLDNKVPAEVQLKAMRDVSELASHAIVWFLTRLGRPLDISYDIRAYSKGIEALRQSLNTLAAKELRQTIEQRIQAELRDGLPRHLAEKISLLPALSSACDIVRISLEHKADVIRTDRK
;
A
#
# COMPACT_ATOMS: atom_id res chain seq x y z
N GLY A 1 -7.82 21.65 6.45
CA GLY A 1 -9.26 21.84 6.22
C GLY A 1 -9.52 22.74 5.03
N ALA A 2 -9.48 24.06 5.21
CA ALA A 2 -9.68 24.99 4.10
C ALA A 2 -8.61 24.85 2.99
N ASN A 3 -9.03 25.01 1.74
CA ASN A 3 -8.13 25.05 0.58
C ASN A 3 -7.24 26.30 0.65
N LEU A 4 -5.94 26.11 0.45
CA LEU A 4 -4.90 27.13 0.40
C LEU A 4 -4.86 28.05 1.63
N GLY A 5 -5.34 27.59 2.79
CA GLY A 5 -5.35 28.38 4.03
C GLY A 5 -3.96 28.70 4.58
N VAL A 6 -2.95 27.93 4.20
CA VAL A 6 -1.53 28.18 4.51
C VAL A 6 -0.73 27.95 3.22
N THR A 7 0.17 28.86 2.88
CA THR A 7 1.04 28.66 1.70
C THR A 7 1.93 27.45 1.89
N GLN A 8 2.33 26.79 0.79
CA GLN A 8 3.20 25.62 0.89
C GLN A 8 4.51 25.92 1.61
N ARG A 9 5.13 27.08 1.33
CA ARG A 9 6.33 27.56 2.03
C ARG A 9 6.11 27.74 3.54
N GLY A 10 4.95 28.29 3.93
CA GLY A 10 4.59 28.43 5.34
C GLY A 10 4.40 27.09 6.04
N ARG A 11 3.83 26.09 5.35
CA ARG A 11 3.72 24.71 5.88
C ARG A 11 5.10 24.09 6.12
N VAL A 12 6.01 24.24 5.16
CA VAL A 12 7.39 23.74 5.28
C VAL A 12 8.11 24.43 6.44
N GLU A 13 8.06 25.76 6.54
CA GLU A 13 8.69 26.49 7.64
C GLU A 13 8.15 26.08 9.02
N PHE A 14 6.83 25.91 9.15
CA PHE A 14 6.20 25.41 10.37
C PHE A 14 6.68 23.99 10.70
N ALA A 15 6.77 23.10 9.70
CA ALA A 15 7.24 21.74 9.87
C ALA A 15 8.72 21.66 10.27
N GLU A 16 9.58 22.50 9.71
CA GLU A 16 11.00 22.59 10.06
C GLU A 16 11.22 23.03 11.53
N LYS A 17 10.25 23.74 12.10
CA LYS A 17 10.22 24.15 13.52
C LYS A 17 9.57 23.10 14.45
N GLY A 18 9.28 21.89 13.93
CA GLY A 18 8.71 20.78 14.70
C GLY A 18 7.17 20.71 14.67
N GLY A 19 6.51 21.61 13.94
CA GLY A 19 5.08 21.57 13.72
C GLY A 19 4.65 20.36 12.88
N LYS A 20 3.46 19.81 13.13
CA LYS A 20 2.88 18.73 12.33
C LYS A 20 1.74 19.28 11.48
N ILE A 21 1.97 19.36 10.17
CA ILE A 21 1.00 19.85 9.19
C ILE A 21 1.15 19.07 7.89
N ASN A 22 0.04 18.69 7.26
CA ASN A 22 0.02 18.11 5.92
C ASN A 22 -0.44 19.18 4.90
N THR A 23 -0.53 18.80 3.62
CA THR A 23 -1.21 19.63 2.63
C THR A 23 -2.73 19.54 2.79
N ASP A 24 -3.41 20.60 2.35
CA ASP A 24 -4.87 20.66 2.34
C ASP A 24 -5.49 19.55 1.51
N PHE A 25 -5.00 19.29 0.30
CA PHE A 25 -5.52 18.25 -0.60
C PHE A 25 -5.47 16.83 -0.01
N LEU A 26 -4.66 16.61 1.03
CA LEU A 26 -4.66 15.35 1.79
C LEU A 26 -5.68 15.42 2.92
N ASP A 27 -5.60 16.47 3.76
CA ASP A 27 -6.42 16.60 4.98
C ASP A 27 -7.91 16.90 4.69
N ASN A 28 -8.26 17.38 3.50
CA ASN A 28 -9.64 17.63 3.08
C ASN A 28 -10.13 16.71 1.95
N SER A 29 -9.41 15.63 1.69
CA SER A 29 -9.67 14.75 0.54
C SER A 29 -11.02 14.00 0.64
N GLY A 30 -11.63 13.91 1.83
CA GLY A 30 -12.89 13.19 2.04
C GLY A 30 -14.05 13.64 1.15
N GLY A 31 -14.15 14.93 0.80
CA GLY A 31 -15.18 15.41 -0.13
C GLY A 31 -14.96 14.91 -1.56
N VAL A 32 -13.71 14.92 -2.02
CA VAL A 32 -13.33 14.41 -3.36
C VAL A 32 -13.52 12.89 -3.42
N ASP A 33 -13.12 12.18 -2.37
CA ASP A 33 -13.25 10.73 -2.23
C ASP A 33 -14.73 10.29 -2.23
N SER A 34 -15.57 10.98 -1.47
CA SER A 34 -17.02 10.76 -1.46
C SER A 34 -17.63 10.97 -2.87
N SER A 35 -17.16 12.00 -3.59
CA SER A 35 -17.61 12.28 -4.96
C SER A 35 -17.17 11.20 -5.94
N ASP A 36 -15.99 10.59 -5.78
CA ASP A 36 -15.53 9.49 -6.63
C ASP A 36 -16.42 8.24 -6.46
N HIS A 37 -16.72 7.88 -5.21
CA HIS A 37 -17.71 6.84 -4.90
C HIS A 37 -19.08 7.15 -5.50
N GLU A 38 -19.57 8.37 -5.33
CA GLU A 38 -20.87 8.80 -5.87
C GLU A 38 -20.94 8.70 -7.40
N VAL A 39 -19.94 9.21 -8.11
CA VAL A 39 -19.89 9.17 -9.58
C VAL A 39 -19.84 7.73 -10.10
N ASN A 40 -18.96 6.90 -9.53
CA ASN A 40 -18.83 5.50 -9.94
C ASN A 40 -20.12 4.70 -9.66
N ILE A 41 -20.79 4.92 -8.52
CA ILE A 41 -22.08 4.29 -8.24
C ILE A 41 -23.17 4.80 -9.20
N LYS A 42 -23.21 6.09 -9.53
CA LYS A 42 -24.20 6.64 -10.48
C LYS A 42 -24.05 6.07 -11.88
N ILE A 43 -22.82 5.87 -12.35
CA ILE A 43 -22.54 5.22 -13.63
C ILE A 43 -23.08 3.79 -13.60
N LEU A 44 -22.75 3.00 -12.57
CA LEU A 44 -23.28 1.65 -12.39
C LEU A 44 -24.82 1.62 -12.35
N MET A 45 -25.45 2.53 -11.60
CA MET A 45 -26.92 2.60 -11.50
C MET A 45 -27.56 2.94 -12.85
N THR A 46 -26.93 3.79 -13.65
CA THR A 46 -27.41 4.11 -15.00
C THR A 46 -27.43 2.86 -15.88
N ASP A 47 -26.36 2.06 -15.84
CA ASP A 47 -26.26 0.81 -16.60
C ASP A 47 -27.29 -0.23 -16.12
N ILE A 48 -27.51 -0.34 -14.80
CA ILE A 48 -28.53 -1.23 -14.22
C ILE A 48 -29.94 -0.82 -14.64
N MET A 49 -30.25 0.47 -14.58
CA MET A 49 -31.59 0.98 -14.91
C MET A 49 -31.89 0.88 -16.41
N ALA A 50 -30.86 0.94 -17.27
CA ALA A 50 -31.00 0.74 -18.71
C ALA A 50 -31.16 -0.73 -19.11
N SER A 51 -30.81 -1.68 -18.23
CA SER A 51 -30.87 -3.11 -18.53
C SER A 51 -32.31 -3.63 -18.64
N PRO A 52 -32.72 -4.23 -19.77
CA PRO A 52 -34.06 -4.79 -19.93
C PRO A 52 -34.41 -5.90 -18.92
N SER A 53 -33.39 -6.57 -18.38
CA SER A 53 -33.55 -7.66 -17.40
C SER A 53 -33.67 -7.16 -15.96
N ARG A 54 -33.51 -5.86 -15.70
CA ARG A 54 -33.57 -5.26 -14.36
C ARG A 54 -34.67 -4.19 -14.34
N LYS A 55 -35.77 -4.49 -13.65
CA LYS A 55 -36.80 -3.48 -13.35
C LYS A 55 -36.39 -2.69 -12.11
N MET A 56 -35.72 -1.56 -12.30
CA MET A 56 -35.41 -0.62 -11.21
C MET A 56 -36.10 0.73 -11.46
N SER A 57 -36.97 1.14 -10.53
CA SER A 57 -37.56 2.47 -10.55
C SER A 57 -36.60 3.52 -9.95
N LEU A 58 -36.81 4.79 -10.27
CA LEU A 58 -36.08 5.91 -9.64
C LEU A 58 -36.22 5.90 -8.11
N ALA A 59 -37.42 5.58 -7.59
CA ALA A 59 -37.67 5.51 -6.16
C ALA A 59 -36.87 4.37 -5.51
N SER A 60 -36.86 3.19 -6.12
CA SER A 60 -36.08 2.03 -5.66
C SER A 60 -34.57 2.33 -5.67
N ARG A 61 -34.09 3.02 -6.71
CA ARG A 61 -32.69 3.44 -6.82
C ARG A 61 -32.30 4.43 -5.71
N ASN A 62 -33.10 5.46 -5.46
CA ASN A 62 -32.81 6.44 -4.42
C ASN A 62 -32.78 5.81 -3.02
N LYS A 63 -33.71 4.89 -2.73
CA LYS A 63 -33.68 4.13 -1.47
C LYS A 63 -32.43 3.27 -1.33
N LEU A 64 -31.97 2.66 -2.43
CA LEU A 64 -30.72 1.89 -2.43
C LEU A 64 -29.50 2.79 -2.20
N LEU A 65 -29.46 3.98 -2.80
CA LEU A 65 -28.39 4.96 -2.57
C LEU A 65 -28.32 5.38 -1.09
N GLU A 66 -29.46 5.70 -0.49
CA GLU A 66 -29.56 6.08 0.92
C GLU A 66 -29.03 5.00 1.86
N GLN A 67 -29.34 3.72 1.58
CA GLN A 67 -28.86 2.57 2.36
C GLN A 67 -27.33 2.40 2.40
N MET A 68 -26.60 2.98 1.44
CA MET A 68 -25.14 2.83 1.34
C MET A 68 -24.37 3.94 2.05
N THR A 69 -25.05 4.94 2.60
CA THR A 69 -24.41 6.16 3.14
C THR A 69 -23.32 5.84 4.17
N ASP A 70 -23.62 5.00 5.15
CA ASP A 70 -22.67 4.68 6.23
C ASP A 70 -21.47 3.87 5.73
N GLU A 71 -21.68 2.96 4.77
CA GLU A 71 -20.60 2.17 4.18
C GLU A 71 -19.68 3.03 3.32
N ILE A 72 -20.23 3.96 2.52
CA ILE A 72 -19.44 4.93 1.76
C ILE A 72 -18.65 5.83 2.71
N ALA A 73 -19.26 6.32 3.79
CA ALA A 73 -18.56 7.11 4.80
C ALA A 73 -17.40 6.30 5.42
N ALA A 74 -17.61 5.01 5.72
CA ALA A 74 -16.56 4.13 6.22
C ALA A 74 -15.42 3.94 5.22
N HIS A 75 -15.71 3.77 3.92
CA HIS A 75 -14.69 3.67 2.86
C HIS A 75 -13.86 4.96 2.76
N VAL A 76 -14.52 6.12 2.77
CA VAL A 76 -13.86 7.43 2.71
C VAL A 76 -12.97 7.66 3.93
N LEU A 77 -13.47 7.39 5.13
CA LEU A 77 -12.69 7.50 6.37
C LEU A 77 -11.49 6.56 6.35
N ARG A 78 -11.68 5.33 5.88
CA ARG A 78 -10.61 4.33 5.75
C ARG A 78 -9.52 4.80 4.81
N ASN A 79 -9.87 5.34 3.65
CA ASN A 79 -8.90 5.85 2.68
C ASN A 79 -8.14 7.06 3.26
N ASN A 80 -8.83 8.04 3.84
CA ASN A 80 -8.22 9.21 4.47
C ASN A 80 -7.25 8.84 5.61
N TYR A 81 -7.64 7.88 6.46
CA TYR A 81 -6.78 7.34 7.50
C TYR A 81 -5.47 6.77 6.92
N GLN A 82 -5.57 5.95 5.88
CA GLN A 82 -4.39 5.34 5.25
C GLN A 82 -3.47 6.37 4.58
N GLN A 83 -4.01 7.46 4.04
CA GLN A 83 -3.19 8.54 3.46
C GLN A 83 -2.39 9.28 4.54
N ALA A 84 -3.01 9.65 5.66
CA ALA A 84 -2.31 10.30 6.77
C ALA A 84 -1.27 9.37 7.42
N GLN A 85 -1.58 8.09 7.52
CA GLN A 85 -0.64 7.06 7.98
C GLN A 85 0.57 6.94 7.02
N ALA A 86 0.34 6.92 5.71
CA ALA A 86 1.40 6.83 4.71
C ALA A 86 2.41 7.99 4.84
N ILE A 87 1.93 9.22 5.09
CA ILE A 87 2.81 10.37 5.34
C ILE A 87 3.60 10.20 6.63
N SER A 88 2.99 9.68 7.69
CA SER A 88 3.66 9.47 8.96
C SER A 88 4.73 8.39 8.88
N LEU A 89 4.47 7.32 8.12
CA LEU A 89 5.48 6.29 7.81
C LEU A 89 6.59 6.84 6.92
N ALA A 90 6.25 7.61 5.89
CA ALA A 90 7.24 8.26 5.03
C ALA A 90 8.10 9.28 5.78
N GLU A 91 7.53 10.00 6.76
CA GLU A 91 8.24 10.93 7.63
C GLU A 91 9.24 10.19 8.54
N LEU A 92 8.83 9.05 9.12
CA LEU A 92 9.70 8.20 9.92
C LEU A 92 10.95 7.76 9.14
N GLN A 93 10.81 7.55 7.83
CA GLN A 93 11.89 7.08 6.94
C GLN A 93 12.46 8.20 6.05
N ALA A 94 12.12 9.47 6.32
CA ALA A 94 12.42 10.56 5.40
C ALA A 94 13.91 10.85 5.28
N ARG A 95 14.67 10.60 6.35
CA ARG A 95 16.12 10.78 6.37
C ARG A 95 16.80 9.71 5.52
N GLU A 96 16.46 8.44 5.71
CA GLU A 96 17.06 7.33 4.98
C GLU A 96 16.74 7.40 3.47
N ASN A 97 15.55 7.89 3.14
CA ASN A 97 15.05 7.92 1.76
C ASN A 97 15.35 9.23 1.01
N LEU A 98 16.00 10.22 1.62
CA LEU A 98 16.13 11.56 1.03
C LEU A 98 16.84 11.54 -0.34
N GLN A 99 17.87 10.70 -0.50
CA GLN A 99 18.58 10.54 -1.77
C GLN A 99 17.66 9.99 -2.87
N THR A 100 16.91 8.92 -2.56
CA THR A 100 15.96 8.32 -3.50
C THR A 100 14.81 9.29 -3.82
N GLN A 101 14.38 10.12 -2.86
CA GLN A 101 13.39 11.17 -3.08
C GLN A 101 13.91 12.25 -4.03
N GLU A 102 15.17 12.67 -3.91
CA GLU A 102 15.80 13.59 -4.85
C GLU A 102 15.83 13.04 -6.27
N GLU A 103 16.25 11.78 -6.43
CA GLU A 103 16.29 11.09 -7.71
C GLU A 103 14.90 10.96 -8.34
N TYR A 104 13.89 10.69 -7.51
CA TYR A 104 12.50 10.65 -7.96
C TYR A 104 12.02 12.03 -8.45
N ILE A 105 12.33 13.11 -7.73
CA ILE A 105 12.01 14.48 -8.17
C ILE A 105 12.67 14.77 -9.52
N LYS A 106 13.98 14.53 -9.66
CA LYS A 106 14.72 14.73 -10.92
C LYS A 106 14.13 13.94 -12.08
N GLU A 107 13.67 12.72 -11.81
CA GLU A 107 13.01 11.90 -12.81
C GLU A 107 11.68 12.48 -13.27
N MET A 108 10.84 12.95 -12.34
CA MET A 108 9.58 13.62 -12.67
C MET A 108 9.82 14.89 -13.49
N GLU A 109 10.84 15.69 -13.17
CA GLU A 109 11.19 16.90 -13.94
C GLU A 109 11.54 16.54 -15.39
N ARG A 110 12.38 15.51 -15.57
CA ARG A 110 12.81 15.06 -16.90
C ARG A 110 11.69 14.43 -17.72
N LYS A 111 10.85 13.58 -17.11
CA LYS A 111 9.90 12.73 -17.84
C LYS A 111 8.48 13.30 -17.92
N GLN A 112 8.11 14.19 -17.02
CA GLN A 112 6.70 14.56 -16.82
C GLN A 112 6.47 16.08 -16.81
N GLY A 113 7.51 16.88 -17.08
CA GLY A 113 7.42 18.34 -17.02
C GLY A 113 7.12 18.87 -15.62
N PHE A 114 7.42 18.09 -14.58
CA PHE A 114 7.29 18.51 -13.19
C PHE A 114 8.18 19.72 -12.92
N ASN A 115 7.69 20.67 -12.14
CA ASN A 115 8.48 21.83 -11.72
C ASN A 115 8.49 21.90 -10.19
N ARG A 116 9.61 21.48 -9.60
CA ARG A 116 9.74 21.40 -8.14
C ARG A 116 9.55 22.75 -7.45
N ALA A 117 9.91 23.85 -8.10
CA ALA A 117 9.79 25.19 -7.52
C ALA A 117 8.32 25.64 -7.43
N LEU A 118 7.49 25.29 -8.43
CA LEU A 118 6.04 25.57 -8.40
C LEU A 118 5.34 24.78 -7.28
N GLU A 119 5.79 23.56 -7.04
CA GLU A 119 5.28 22.72 -5.96
C GLU A 119 5.87 23.07 -4.57
N GLY A 120 6.83 24.00 -4.49
CA GLY A 120 7.48 24.37 -3.23
C GLY A 120 8.33 23.25 -2.62
N LEU A 121 8.94 22.40 -3.46
CA LEU A 121 9.93 21.41 -3.07
C LEU A 121 11.36 22.00 -3.09
N PRO A 122 12.28 21.47 -2.27
CA PRO A 122 13.65 21.97 -2.19
C PRO A 122 14.45 21.66 -3.47
N ASP A 123 15.37 22.56 -3.80
CA ASP A 123 16.36 22.33 -4.86
C ASP A 123 17.44 21.32 -4.42
N SER A 124 18.28 20.92 -5.38
CA SER A 124 19.33 19.91 -5.14
C SER A 124 20.36 20.36 -4.10
N GLU A 125 20.65 21.67 -4.02
CA GLU A 125 21.61 22.20 -3.03
C GLU A 125 21.05 22.12 -1.61
N THR A 126 19.78 22.50 -1.43
CA THR A 126 19.05 22.40 -0.16
C THR A 126 18.94 20.95 0.28
N ILE A 127 18.63 20.03 -0.64
CA ILE A 127 18.60 18.59 -0.36
C ILE A 127 19.97 18.10 0.10
N ALA A 128 21.05 18.45 -0.62
CA ALA A 128 22.41 18.06 -0.23
C ALA A 128 22.80 18.60 1.17
N GLN A 129 22.36 19.81 1.51
CA GLN A 129 22.55 20.37 2.85
C GLN A 129 21.75 19.63 3.92
N ARG A 130 20.49 19.24 3.62
CA ARG A 130 19.67 18.42 4.54
C ARG A 130 20.31 17.05 4.79
N ILE A 131 20.84 16.39 3.75
CA ILE A 131 21.59 15.13 3.88
C ILE A 131 22.76 15.29 4.86
N ARG A 132 23.62 16.32 4.66
CA ARG A 132 24.76 16.60 5.56
C ARG A 132 24.34 16.85 7.00
N ASN A 133 23.17 17.45 7.21
CA ASN A 133 22.62 17.75 8.52
C ASN A 133 21.76 16.62 9.11
N GLY A 134 21.68 15.45 8.45
CA GLY A 134 20.86 14.33 8.90
C GLY A 134 19.34 14.62 8.92
N LYS A 135 18.87 15.55 8.09
CA LYS A 135 17.45 15.91 7.93
C LYS A 135 16.86 15.20 6.71
N GLY A 136 15.55 14.93 6.73
CA GLY A 136 14.76 14.40 5.61
C GLY A 136 13.84 15.44 4.98
N MET A 137 12.97 15.00 4.07
CA MET A 137 11.81 15.80 3.63
C MET A 137 10.83 16.01 4.79
N THR A 138 10.19 17.17 4.80
CA THR A 138 9.10 17.52 5.72
C THR A 138 7.77 16.89 5.28
N ARG A 139 6.79 16.81 6.19
CA ARG A 139 5.47 16.24 5.88
C ARG A 139 4.78 16.90 4.68
N PRO A 140 4.74 18.25 4.53
CA PRO A 140 4.13 18.89 3.38
C PRO A 140 4.82 18.54 2.06
N GLU A 141 6.15 18.37 2.06
CA GLU A 141 6.91 17.94 0.88
C GLU A 141 6.60 16.46 0.55
N LEU A 142 6.52 15.59 1.56
CA LEU A 142 6.14 14.19 1.40
C LEU A 142 4.71 14.03 0.85
N CYS A 143 3.78 14.92 1.21
CA CYS A 143 2.41 14.91 0.67
C CYS A 143 2.41 15.10 -0.85
N ILE A 144 3.27 16.00 -1.36
CA ILE A 144 3.43 16.22 -2.81
C ILE A 144 4.00 14.96 -3.45
N LEU A 145 5.10 14.42 -2.93
CA LEU A 145 5.72 13.22 -3.49
C LEU A 145 4.75 12.03 -3.52
N LEU A 146 3.96 11.82 -2.46
CA LEU A 146 2.95 10.76 -2.39
C LEU A 146 1.86 10.94 -3.44
N SER A 147 1.37 12.17 -3.62
CA SER A 147 0.34 12.51 -4.61
C SER A 147 0.82 12.20 -6.04
N TYR A 148 1.99 12.71 -6.42
CA TYR A 148 2.56 12.46 -7.74
C TYR A 148 2.89 10.99 -7.95
N ALA A 149 3.38 10.28 -6.93
CA ALA A 149 3.63 8.84 -7.02
C ALA A 149 2.35 8.06 -7.36
N LYS A 150 1.22 8.39 -6.73
CA LYS A 150 -0.08 7.79 -7.04
C LYS A 150 -0.54 8.12 -8.46
N ILE A 151 -0.56 9.41 -8.82
CA ILE A 151 -1.01 9.87 -10.16
C ILE A 151 -0.22 9.17 -11.26
N ASN A 152 1.09 9.15 -11.13
CA ASN A 152 1.98 8.56 -12.11
C ASN A 152 1.79 7.05 -12.19
N PHE A 153 1.73 6.37 -11.04
CA PHE A 153 1.55 4.92 -11.04
C PHE A 153 0.18 4.51 -11.58
N THR A 154 -0.90 5.23 -11.27
CA THR A 154 -2.22 5.02 -11.88
C THR A 154 -2.15 5.16 -13.40
N ARG A 155 -1.46 6.17 -13.92
CA ARG A 155 -1.26 6.33 -15.37
C ARG A 155 -0.52 5.14 -15.97
N GLU A 156 0.59 4.70 -15.37
CA GLU A 156 1.35 3.53 -15.84
C GLU A 156 0.49 2.25 -15.83
N LEU A 157 -0.30 2.03 -14.77
CA LEU A 157 -1.20 0.88 -14.67
C LEU A 157 -2.29 0.91 -15.75
N LEU A 158 -2.84 2.09 -16.08
CA LEU A 158 -3.82 2.25 -17.16
C LEU A 158 -3.26 1.94 -18.55
N HIS A 159 -1.94 2.04 -18.75
CA HIS A 159 -1.27 1.65 -19.99
C HIS A 159 -0.76 0.19 -19.96
N SER A 160 -1.09 -0.56 -18.91
CA SER A 160 -0.76 -1.97 -18.78
C SER A 160 -1.99 -2.88 -18.92
N ASP A 161 -1.73 -4.19 -18.90
CA ASP A 161 -2.72 -5.26 -18.90
C ASP A 161 -3.25 -5.60 -17.49
N ILE A 162 -2.69 -4.99 -16.43
CA ILE A 162 -3.11 -5.24 -15.04
C ILE A 162 -4.62 -5.04 -14.84
N PRO A 163 -5.24 -3.93 -15.29
CA PRO A 163 -6.67 -3.70 -15.03
C PRO A 163 -7.60 -4.67 -15.76
N ASP A 164 -7.11 -5.38 -16.80
CA ASP A 164 -7.88 -6.39 -17.52
C ASP A 164 -7.67 -7.80 -16.97
N ASN A 165 -6.67 -8.00 -16.12
CA ASN A 165 -6.35 -9.32 -15.58
C ASN A 165 -7.54 -9.87 -14.76
N PRO A 166 -8.00 -11.11 -15.02
CA PRO A 166 -9.10 -11.73 -14.28
C PRO A 166 -8.91 -11.76 -12.76
N ASP A 167 -7.68 -11.84 -12.26
CA ASP A 167 -7.36 -11.81 -10.83
C ASP A 167 -7.73 -10.46 -10.18
N MET A 168 -7.92 -9.39 -10.98
CA MET A 168 -8.29 -8.06 -10.49
C MET A 168 -9.79 -7.87 -10.25
N GLN A 169 -10.63 -8.85 -10.59
CA GLN A 169 -12.08 -8.75 -10.37
C GLN A 169 -12.45 -8.45 -8.91
N ASN A 170 -11.70 -8.98 -7.95
CA ASN A 170 -11.93 -8.72 -6.53
C ASN A 170 -11.58 -7.28 -6.13
N TRP A 171 -10.62 -6.64 -6.81
CA TRP A 171 -10.32 -5.21 -6.57
C TRP A 171 -11.48 -4.33 -7.01
N LEU A 172 -12.02 -4.59 -8.20
CA LEU A 172 -13.20 -3.89 -8.70
C LEU A 172 -14.43 -4.13 -7.82
N THR A 173 -14.67 -5.40 -7.46
CA THR A 173 -15.85 -5.75 -6.67
C THR A 173 -15.79 -5.10 -5.29
N ASN A 174 -14.64 -5.15 -4.61
CA ASN A 174 -14.48 -4.58 -3.27
C ASN A 174 -14.44 -3.05 -3.21
N TYR A 175 -14.37 -2.37 -4.35
CA TYR A 175 -14.54 -0.92 -4.41
C TYR A 175 -15.99 -0.51 -4.10
N PHE A 176 -16.96 -1.30 -4.53
CA PHE A 176 -18.38 -0.99 -4.35
C PHE A 176 -18.92 -1.47 -2.98
N PRO A 177 -19.91 -0.76 -2.41
CA PRO A 177 -20.66 -1.19 -1.22
C PRO A 177 -21.21 -2.63 -1.30
N GLU A 178 -21.28 -3.32 -0.15
CA GLU A 178 -21.70 -4.71 -0.02
C GLU A 178 -23.02 -5.02 -0.72
N VAL A 179 -24.02 -4.18 -0.50
CA VAL A 179 -25.34 -4.34 -1.11
C VAL A 179 -25.28 -4.35 -2.64
N LEU A 180 -24.32 -3.64 -3.26
CA LEU A 180 -24.11 -3.66 -4.70
C LEU A 180 -23.33 -4.89 -5.15
N ARG A 181 -22.32 -5.29 -4.37
CA ARG A 181 -21.52 -6.50 -4.64
C ARG A 181 -22.40 -7.74 -4.72
N GLU A 182 -23.34 -7.88 -3.80
CA GLU A 182 -24.24 -9.04 -3.74
C GLU A 182 -25.27 -9.04 -4.87
N LYS A 183 -25.90 -7.89 -5.14
CA LYS A 183 -27.05 -7.81 -6.07
C LYS A 183 -26.65 -7.61 -7.54
N TYR A 184 -25.50 -6.95 -7.78
CA TYR A 184 -25.13 -6.42 -9.09
C TYR A 184 -23.70 -6.80 -9.51
N LYS A 185 -23.18 -7.95 -9.05
CA LYS A 185 -21.84 -8.43 -9.39
C LYS A 185 -21.56 -8.44 -10.89
N LYS A 186 -22.52 -8.88 -11.71
CA LYS A 186 -22.37 -8.95 -13.18
C LYS A 186 -22.24 -7.56 -13.79
N GLU A 187 -23.06 -6.62 -13.34
CA GLU A 187 -23.03 -5.24 -13.80
C GLU A 187 -21.76 -4.52 -13.34
N ILE A 188 -21.28 -4.78 -12.13
CA ILE A 188 -19.98 -4.30 -11.63
C ILE A 188 -18.83 -4.80 -12.52
N GLN A 189 -18.82 -6.08 -12.91
CA GLN A 189 -17.81 -6.62 -13.83
C GLN A 189 -17.82 -5.95 -15.22
N GLY A 190 -18.99 -5.45 -15.63
CA GLY A 190 -19.18 -4.69 -16.86
C GLY A 190 -18.99 -3.18 -16.72
N HIS A 191 -18.59 -2.67 -15.54
CA HIS A 191 -18.53 -1.24 -15.26
C HIS A 191 -17.61 -0.50 -16.25
N ARG A 192 -18.11 0.61 -16.81
CA ARG A 192 -17.41 1.38 -17.86
C ARG A 192 -16.04 1.90 -17.42
N LEU A 193 -15.90 2.26 -16.14
CA LEU A 193 -14.64 2.76 -15.55
C LEU A 193 -13.88 1.68 -14.76
N LYS A 194 -14.08 0.40 -15.07
CA LYS A 194 -13.43 -0.69 -14.31
C LYS A 194 -11.91 -0.56 -14.29
N ARG A 195 -11.30 -0.08 -15.38
CA ARG A 195 -9.84 0.03 -15.51
C ARG A 195 -9.30 1.10 -14.57
N GLU A 196 -9.95 2.25 -14.57
CA GLU A 196 -9.65 3.42 -13.76
C GLU A 196 -9.81 3.12 -12.26
N ILE A 197 -10.90 2.46 -11.88
CA ILE A 197 -11.14 2.04 -10.50
C ILE A 197 -10.04 1.10 -10.02
N ILE A 198 -9.72 0.04 -10.80
CA ILE A 198 -8.68 -0.93 -10.42
C ILE A 198 -7.31 -0.26 -10.33
N ALA A 199 -6.92 0.53 -11.32
CA ALA A 199 -5.62 1.20 -11.36
C ALA A 199 -5.45 2.18 -10.19
N THR A 200 -6.49 2.95 -9.88
CA THR A 200 -6.48 3.93 -8.77
C THR A 200 -6.45 3.23 -7.42
N ALA A 201 -7.28 2.21 -7.21
CA ALA A 201 -7.29 1.43 -5.97
C ALA A 201 -5.94 0.74 -5.73
N MET A 202 -5.33 0.19 -6.78
CA MET A 202 -4.03 -0.47 -6.69
C MET A 202 -2.89 0.50 -6.38
N ALA A 203 -2.86 1.65 -7.06
CA ALA A 203 -1.87 2.68 -6.80
C ALA A 203 -1.98 3.20 -5.36
N ASN A 204 -3.18 3.49 -4.88
CA ASN A 204 -3.41 3.87 -3.48
C ASN A 204 -2.93 2.78 -2.52
N SER A 205 -3.29 1.52 -2.76
CA SER A 205 -2.90 0.41 -1.88
C SER A 205 -1.38 0.26 -1.77
N MET A 206 -0.65 0.29 -2.88
CA MET A 206 0.80 0.09 -2.87
C MET A 206 1.53 1.32 -2.32
N ILE A 207 1.21 2.52 -2.81
CA ILE A 207 1.93 3.75 -2.43
C ILE A 207 1.67 4.13 -0.97
N ASN A 208 0.45 3.91 -0.45
CA ASN A 208 0.16 4.16 0.97
C ASN A 208 0.96 3.24 1.92
N ARG A 209 1.32 2.03 1.48
CA ARG A 209 2.02 1.03 2.31
C ARG A 209 3.53 1.07 2.16
N MET A 210 4.01 1.34 0.95
CA MET A 210 5.42 1.22 0.60
C MET A 210 6.13 2.57 0.46
N GLY A 211 5.38 3.66 0.34
CA GLY A 211 5.90 5.01 0.21
C GLY A 211 6.06 5.51 -1.24
N PRO A 212 6.34 6.82 -1.42
CA PRO A 212 6.28 7.50 -2.71
C PRO A 212 7.35 7.04 -3.71
N THR A 213 8.52 6.64 -3.22
CA THR A 213 9.68 6.29 -4.05
C THR A 213 9.83 4.79 -4.32
N PHE A 214 9.01 3.96 -3.67
CA PHE A 214 9.17 2.50 -3.69
C PHE A 214 9.13 1.91 -5.10
N LEU A 215 8.16 2.33 -5.91
CA LEU A 215 8.00 1.83 -7.28
C LEU A 215 9.28 2.07 -8.09
N LYS A 216 9.75 3.33 -8.10
CA LYS A 216 10.93 3.77 -8.82
C LYS A 216 12.18 3.01 -8.36
N ALA A 217 12.42 2.96 -7.05
CA ALA A 217 13.57 2.26 -6.48
C ALA A 217 13.56 0.76 -6.82
N THR A 218 12.38 0.13 -6.82
CA THR A 218 12.24 -1.29 -7.18
C THR A 218 12.51 -1.51 -8.66
N MET A 219 12.01 -0.64 -9.54
CA MET A 219 12.28 -0.70 -10.98
C MET A 219 13.77 -0.52 -11.27
N ASP A 220 14.43 0.46 -10.67
CA ASP A 220 15.87 0.68 -10.86
C ASP A 220 16.70 -0.52 -10.41
N LYS A 221 16.34 -1.14 -9.27
CA LYS A 221 17.04 -2.29 -8.71
C LYS A 221 16.87 -3.58 -9.52
N THR A 222 15.72 -3.75 -10.18
CA THR A 222 15.32 -5.04 -10.77
C THR A 222 15.16 -5.00 -12.29
N GLY A 223 15.17 -3.82 -12.91
CA GLY A 223 14.80 -3.62 -14.31
C GLY A 223 13.35 -3.99 -14.62
N ALA A 224 12.48 -4.08 -13.61
CA ALA A 224 11.08 -4.45 -13.77
C ALA A 224 10.24 -3.29 -14.32
N THR A 225 9.16 -3.62 -15.03
CA THR A 225 8.16 -2.64 -15.43
C THR A 225 7.23 -2.29 -14.25
N PRO A 226 6.49 -1.16 -14.30
CA PRO A 226 5.49 -0.85 -13.28
C PRO A 226 4.45 -1.97 -13.09
N ALA A 227 4.07 -2.62 -14.19
CA ALA A 227 3.13 -3.75 -14.17
C ALA A 227 3.71 -4.98 -13.47
N ASP A 228 5.00 -5.29 -13.66
CA ASP A 228 5.66 -6.40 -12.95
C ASP A 228 5.71 -6.13 -11.43
N VAL A 229 6.06 -4.91 -11.03
CA VAL A 229 6.08 -4.52 -9.60
C VAL A 229 4.68 -4.63 -9.00
N ALA A 230 3.64 -4.23 -9.74
CA ALA A 230 2.25 -4.38 -9.33
C ALA A 230 1.86 -5.85 -9.08
N ARG A 231 2.22 -6.77 -9.99
CA ARG A 231 1.98 -8.22 -9.81
C ARG A 231 2.68 -8.75 -8.57
N ALA A 232 3.96 -8.42 -8.42
CA ALA A 232 4.77 -8.85 -7.28
C ALA A 232 4.17 -8.33 -5.96
N TYR A 233 3.74 -7.07 -5.91
CA TYR A 233 3.07 -6.50 -4.74
C TYR A 233 1.77 -7.25 -4.39
N ILE A 234 0.94 -7.58 -5.38
CA ILE A 234 -0.29 -8.36 -5.14
C ILE A 234 0.06 -9.74 -4.58
N ILE A 235 0.99 -10.46 -5.22
CA ILE A 235 1.41 -11.79 -4.79
C ILE A 235 1.91 -11.73 -3.35
N VAL A 236 2.83 -10.83 -3.03
CA VAL A 236 3.41 -10.72 -1.69
C VAL A 236 2.35 -10.35 -0.65
N ARG A 237 1.45 -9.42 -0.98
CA ARG A 237 0.38 -9.01 -0.06
C ARG A 237 -0.52 -10.18 0.34
N GLU A 238 -0.91 -11.03 -0.62
CA GLU A 238 -1.76 -12.19 -0.35
C GLU A 238 -0.97 -13.38 0.20
N ALA A 239 0.22 -13.66 -0.33
CA ALA A 239 1.07 -14.79 0.08
C ALA A 239 1.52 -14.68 1.54
N PHE A 240 1.82 -13.46 2.01
CA PHE A 240 2.19 -13.20 3.40
C PHE A 240 1.01 -12.80 4.30
N SER A 241 -0.22 -12.78 3.78
CA SER A 241 -1.42 -12.34 4.52
C SER A 241 -1.24 -10.96 5.17
N LEU A 242 -0.77 -9.98 4.42
CA LEU A 242 -0.42 -8.65 4.97
C LEU A 242 -1.65 -7.81 5.34
N ARG A 243 -2.79 -8.03 4.68
CA ARG A 243 -4.03 -7.27 4.96
C ARG A 243 -4.52 -7.43 6.42
N PRO A 244 -4.72 -8.66 6.94
CA PRO A 244 -5.05 -8.85 8.36
C PRO A 244 -4.01 -8.23 9.29
N LEU A 245 -2.72 -8.38 8.99
CA LEU A 245 -1.65 -7.85 9.84
C LEU A 245 -1.69 -6.31 9.91
N TRP A 246 -1.87 -5.62 8.79
CA TRP A 246 -2.07 -4.17 8.80
C TRP A 246 -3.31 -3.75 9.59
N ASN A 247 -4.44 -4.46 9.43
CA ASN A 247 -5.66 -4.16 10.18
C ASN A 247 -5.45 -4.33 11.69
N GLU A 248 -4.72 -5.37 12.11
CA GLU A 248 -4.37 -5.60 13.52
C GLU A 248 -3.52 -4.44 14.07
N ILE A 249 -2.48 -4.01 13.33
CA ILE A 249 -1.63 -2.88 13.72
C ILE A 249 -2.45 -1.59 13.81
N GLU A 250 -3.28 -1.30 12.81
CA GLU A 250 -4.13 -0.10 12.75
C GLU A 250 -5.18 -0.06 13.86
N SER A 251 -5.64 -1.23 14.34
CA SER A 251 -6.56 -1.33 15.47
C SER A 251 -5.98 -0.85 16.81
N LEU A 252 -4.65 -0.63 16.86
CA LEU A 252 -3.93 -0.06 18.00
C LEU A 252 -3.88 1.47 17.99
N ASP A 253 -4.47 2.13 16.98
CA ASP A 253 -4.53 3.58 16.94
C ASP A 253 -5.20 4.13 18.20
N ASN A 254 -4.59 5.16 18.80
CA ASN A 254 -4.94 5.71 20.11
C ASN A 254 -4.90 4.73 21.31
N LYS A 255 -4.30 3.53 21.15
CA LYS A 255 -4.13 2.54 22.24
C LYS A 255 -2.67 2.33 22.63
N VAL A 256 -1.74 2.55 21.71
CA VAL A 256 -0.28 2.50 21.92
C VAL A 256 0.36 3.79 21.41
N PRO A 257 1.60 4.13 21.82
CA PRO A 257 2.29 5.27 21.24
C PRO A 257 2.42 5.14 19.71
N ALA A 258 2.17 6.24 18.98
CA ALA A 258 2.16 6.22 17.51
C ALA A 258 3.46 5.69 16.91
N GLU A 259 4.61 5.97 17.53
CA GLU A 259 5.92 5.48 17.08
C GLU A 259 6.00 3.94 17.06
N VAL A 260 5.37 3.27 18.03
CA VAL A 260 5.34 1.81 18.15
C VAL A 260 4.54 1.21 16.98
N GLN A 261 3.38 1.82 16.69
CA GLN A 261 2.57 1.44 15.54
C GLN A 261 3.32 1.65 14.22
N LEU A 262 4.00 2.79 14.05
CA LEU A 262 4.76 3.11 12.83
C LEU A 262 5.98 2.20 12.65
N LYS A 263 6.68 1.81 13.72
CA LYS A 263 7.77 0.82 13.67
C LYS A 263 7.26 -0.54 13.18
N ALA A 264 6.14 -1.02 13.71
CA ALA A 264 5.52 -2.26 13.23
C ALA A 264 5.11 -2.17 11.74
N MET A 265 4.56 -1.03 11.31
CA MET A 265 4.24 -0.80 9.89
C MET A 265 5.48 -0.81 9.00
N ARG A 266 6.58 -0.21 9.46
CA ARG A 266 7.88 -0.22 8.76
C ARG A 266 8.40 -1.65 8.60
N ASP A 267 8.37 -2.46 9.66
CA ASP A 267 8.84 -3.85 9.61
C ASP A 267 8.06 -4.69 8.59
N VAL A 268 6.73 -4.45 8.47
CA VAL A 268 5.92 -5.09 7.43
C VAL A 268 6.31 -4.60 6.03
N SER A 269 6.55 -3.29 5.86
CA SER A 269 7.01 -2.73 4.58
C SER A 269 8.38 -3.27 4.18
N GLU A 270 9.30 -3.48 5.11
CA GLU A 270 10.63 -4.04 4.85
C GLU A 270 10.54 -5.49 4.36
N LEU A 271 9.76 -6.34 5.05
CA LEU A 271 9.49 -7.70 4.59
C LEU A 271 8.88 -7.70 3.19
N ALA A 272 7.85 -6.88 2.97
CA ALA A 272 7.17 -6.79 1.69
C ALA A 272 8.12 -6.36 0.57
N SER A 273 8.97 -5.36 0.84
CA SER A 273 9.99 -4.88 -0.11
C SER A 273 10.97 -5.97 -0.51
N HIS A 274 11.52 -6.69 0.48
CA HIS A 274 12.43 -7.81 0.23
C HIS A 274 11.76 -8.93 -0.60
N ALA A 275 10.55 -9.33 -0.23
CA ALA A 275 9.81 -10.36 -0.94
C ALA A 275 9.47 -9.91 -2.38
N ILE A 276 9.05 -8.66 -2.60
CA ILE A 276 8.74 -8.14 -3.94
C ILE A 276 9.97 -8.21 -4.84
N VAL A 277 11.13 -7.73 -4.36
CA VAL A 277 12.39 -7.83 -5.11
C VAL A 277 12.77 -9.29 -5.37
N TRP A 278 12.56 -10.19 -4.40
CA TRP A 278 12.81 -11.61 -4.57
C TRP A 278 11.97 -12.21 -5.70
N PHE A 279 10.64 -11.98 -5.70
CA PHE A 279 9.74 -12.47 -6.75
C PHE A 279 10.16 -11.95 -8.13
N LEU A 280 10.53 -10.67 -8.21
CA LEU A 280 10.96 -10.04 -9.45
C LEU A 280 12.31 -10.56 -9.98
N THR A 281 13.19 -11.09 -9.13
CA THR A 281 14.56 -11.47 -9.51
C THR A 281 14.78 -12.97 -9.56
N ARG A 282 13.94 -13.77 -8.88
CA ARG A 282 14.09 -15.23 -8.80
C ARG A 282 13.08 -15.99 -9.66
N LEU A 283 11.92 -15.41 -9.93
CA LEU A 283 10.94 -16.02 -10.83
C LEU A 283 11.01 -15.37 -12.22
N GLY A 284 10.52 -16.10 -13.21
CA GLY A 284 10.36 -15.57 -14.56
C GLY A 284 9.33 -14.43 -14.60
N ARG A 285 9.45 -13.55 -15.59
CA ARG A 285 8.48 -12.48 -15.85
C ARG A 285 7.72 -12.75 -17.16
N PRO A 286 6.41 -12.43 -17.24
CA PRO A 286 5.58 -11.89 -16.16
C PRO A 286 5.26 -12.95 -15.09
N LEU A 287 5.03 -12.50 -13.85
CA LEU A 287 4.58 -13.35 -12.75
C LEU A 287 3.12 -13.80 -12.97
N ASP A 288 2.76 -14.99 -12.50
CA ASP A 288 1.38 -15.48 -12.52
C ASP A 288 0.76 -15.27 -11.14
N ILE A 289 -0.05 -14.22 -11.01
CA ILE A 289 -0.63 -13.77 -9.73
C ILE A 289 -1.35 -14.93 -9.03
N SER A 290 -2.26 -15.59 -9.75
CA SER A 290 -3.11 -16.64 -9.21
C SER A 290 -2.29 -17.87 -8.80
N TYR A 291 -1.37 -18.31 -9.66
CA TYR A 291 -0.51 -19.45 -9.40
C TYR A 291 0.47 -19.18 -8.26
N ASP A 292 1.19 -18.06 -8.29
CA ASP A 292 2.24 -17.73 -7.32
C ASP A 292 1.64 -17.52 -5.93
N ILE A 293 0.46 -16.90 -5.81
CA ILE A 293 -0.25 -16.85 -4.51
C ILE A 293 -0.50 -18.27 -3.99
N ARG A 294 -1.09 -19.16 -4.80
CA ARG A 294 -1.40 -20.53 -4.37
C ARG A 294 -0.14 -21.33 -4.02
N ALA A 295 0.94 -21.14 -4.78
CA ALA A 295 2.19 -21.84 -4.60
C ALA A 295 2.90 -21.42 -3.30
N TYR A 296 2.88 -20.13 -2.96
CA TYR A 296 3.66 -19.60 -1.84
C TYR A 296 2.89 -19.46 -0.53
N SER A 297 1.57 -19.14 -0.55
CA SER A 297 0.79 -18.88 0.68
C SER A 297 0.88 -20.02 1.71
N LYS A 298 0.67 -21.27 1.28
CA LYS A 298 0.66 -22.42 2.21
C LYS A 298 2.04 -22.69 2.81
N GLY A 299 3.09 -22.57 2.01
CA GLY A 299 4.46 -22.77 2.47
C GLY A 299 4.91 -21.70 3.45
N ILE A 300 4.61 -20.43 3.16
CA ILE A 300 4.90 -19.30 4.06
C ILE A 300 4.15 -19.45 5.39
N GLU A 301 2.88 -19.86 5.36
CA GLU A 301 2.10 -20.07 6.58
C GLU A 301 2.63 -21.26 7.41
N ALA A 302 2.99 -22.36 6.74
CA ALA A 302 3.62 -23.50 7.42
C ALA A 302 4.94 -23.11 8.10
N LEU A 303 5.77 -22.29 7.44
CA LEU A 303 7.01 -21.76 8.01
C LEU A 303 6.73 -20.82 9.18
N ARG A 304 5.75 -19.92 9.06
CA ARG A 304 5.36 -19.02 10.15
C ARG A 304 5.00 -19.79 11.43
N GLN A 305 4.26 -20.88 11.31
CA GLN A 305 3.86 -21.72 12.43
C GLN A 305 5.03 -22.55 12.99
N SER A 306 5.98 -22.94 12.14
CA SER A 306 7.09 -23.81 12.53
C SER A 306 8.31 -23.05 13.07
N LEU A 307 8.53 -21.80 12.68
CA LEU A 307 9.73 -21.02 13.03
C LEU A 307 9.99 -20.95 14.54
N ASN A 308 8.96 -20.83 15.37
CA ASN A 308 9.11 -20.84 16.83
C ASN A 308 9.63 -22.19 17.38
N THR A 309 9.41 -23.29 16.67
CA THR A 309 9.72 -24.65 17.13
C THR A 309 10.88 -25.32 16.42
N LEU A 310 11.23 -24.87 15.22
CA LEU A 310 12.22 -25.53 14.35
C LEU A 310 13.44 -24.68 14.03
N ALA A 311 13.38 -23.36 14.24
CA ALA A 311 14.54 -22.50 14.05
C ALA A 311 15.74 -22.95 14.89
N ALA A 312 16.95 -22.64 14.43
CA ALA A 312 18.18 -22.79 15.22
C ALA A 312 18.06 -22.04 16.56
N LYS A 313 18.80 -22.49 17.58
CA LYS A 313 18.71 -21.95 18.95
C LYS A 313 19.01 -20.44 18.96
N GLU A 314 19.98 -20.01 18.18
CA GLU A 314 20.43 -18.62 18.04
C GLU A 314 19.33 -17.74 17.43
N LEU A 315 18.63 -18.26 16.40
CA LEU A 315 17.52 -17.56 15.77
C LEU A 315 16.33 -17.43 16.74
N ARG A 316 16.01 -18.47 17.52
CA ARG A 316 14.97 -18.39 18.56
C ARG A 316 15.30 -17.38 19.64
N GLN A 317 16.56 -17.31 20.07
CA GLN A 317 17.00 -16.31 21.05
C GLN A 317 16.84 -14.89 20.50
N THR A 318 17.22 -14.67 19.24
CA THR A 318 17.03 -13.38 18.56
C THR A 318 15.54 -13.01 18.47
N ILE A 319 14.68 -13.95 18.07
CA ILE A 319 13.23 -13.74 17.99
C ILE A 319 12.65 -13.40 19.38
N GLU A 320 13.01 -14.16 20.41
CA GLU A 320 12.53 -13.91 21.78
C GLU A 320 12.96 -12.54 22.31
N GLN A 321 14.22 -12.14 22.08
CA GLN A 321 14.71 -10.81 22.45
C GLN A 321 13.90 -9.70 21.79
N ARG A 322 13.54 -9.88 20.51
CA ARG A 322 12.70 -8.93 19.78
C ARG A 322 11.28 -8.91 20.33
N ILE A 323 10.67 -10.08 20.61
CA ILE A 323 9.35 -10.16 21.25
C ILE A 323 9.34 -9.37 22.56
N GLN A 324 10.35 -9.55 23.41
CA GLN A 324 10.45 -8.82 24.67
C GLN A 324 10.63 -7.31 24.47
N ALA A 325 11.30 -6.87 23.41
CA ALA A 325 11.39 -5.45 23.06
C ALA A 325 10.03 -4.90 22.63
N GLU A 326 9.34 -5.56 21.71
CA GLU A 326 8.01 -5.16 21.24
C GLU A 326 6.97 -5.10 22.38
N LEU A 327 7.02 -6.06 23.31
CA LEU A 327 6.18 -6.09 24.50
C LEU A 327 6.45 -4.89 25.43
N ARG A 328 7.72 -4.53 25.64
CA ARG A 328 8.10 -3.35 26.44
C ARG A 328 7.63 -2.05 25.81
N ASP A 329 7.65 -1.98 24.48
CA ASP A 329 7.16 -0.84 23.72
C ASP A 329 5.62 -0.75 23.71
N GLY A 330 4.92 -1.83 24.12
CA GLY A 330 3.47 -1.84 24.36
C GLY A 330 2.65 -2.58 23.30
N LEU A 331 3.29 -3.31 22.37
CA LEU A 331 2.55 -4.17 21.46
C LEU A 331 1.90 -5.35 22.23
N PRO A 332 0.65 -5.71 21.91
CA PRO A 332 0.05 -6.93 22.44
C PRO A 332 0.87 -8.16 22.04
N ARG A 333 1.01 -9.13 22.95
CA ARG A 333 1.84 -10.34 22.77
C ARG A 333 1.69 -11.02 21.40
N HIS A 334 0.46 -11.29 21.00
CA HIS A 334 0.17 -11.94 19.72
C HIS A 334 0.71 -11.15 18.51
N LEU A 335 0.65 -9.81 18.56
CA LEU A 335 1.20 -8.97 17.48
C LEU A 335 2.73 -8.86 17.59
N ALA A 336 3.27 -8.73 18.80
CA ALA A 336 4.71 -8.74 19.06
C ALA A 336 5.38 -10.00 18.49
N GLU A 337 4.75 -11.17 18.69
CA GLU A 337 5.18 -12.45 18.10
C GLU A 337 5.19 -12.40 16.57
N LYS A 338 4.11 -11.92 15.94
CA LYS A 338 4.03 -11.80 14.48
C LYS A 338 5.08 -10.85 13.89
N ILE A 339 5.24 -9.66 14.48
CA ILE A 339 6.19 -8.64 14.01
C ILE A 339 7.64 -9.13 14.17
N SER A 340 7.94 -9.79 15.28
CA SER A 340 9.29 -10.29 15.56
C SER A 340 9.73 -11.41 14.62
N LEU A 341 8.78 -12.12 13.99
CA LEU A 341 9.05 -13.18 13.02
C LEU A 341 9.32 -12.68 11.60
N LEU A 342 8.93 -11.44 11.26
CA LEU A 342 9.01 -10.93 9.88
C LEU A 342 10.42 -11.00 9.26
N PRO A 343 11.52 -10.66 9.96
CA PRO A 343 12.86 -10.79 9.37
C PRO A 343 13.25 -12.24 9.08
N ALA A 344 12.83 -13.20 9.93
CA ALA A 344 13.10 -14.61 9.67
C ALA A 344 12.30 -15.11 8.44
N LEU A 345 11.08 -14.59 8.27
CA LEU A 345 10.22 -14.90 7.13
C LEU A 345 10.73 -14.34 5.80
N SER A 346 11.75 -13.47 5.76
CA SER A 346 12.29 -12.99 4.48
C SER A 346 12.92 -14.12 3.65
N SER A 347 13.41 -15.18 4.31
CA SER A 347 13.98 -16.37 3.65
C SER A 347 12.90 -17.38 3.21
N ALA A 348 11.64 -17.17 3.58
CA ALA A 348 10.56 -18.12 3.32
C ALA A 348 10.37 -18.38 1.82
N CYS A 349 10.53 -17.35 0.98
CA CYS A 349 10.40 -17.49 -0.47
C CYS A 349 11.43 -18.48 -1.05
N ASP A 350 12.69 -18.44 -0.62
CA ASP A 350 13.72 -19.38 -1.07
C ASP A 350 13.43 -20.81 -0.60
N ILE A 351 13.03 -20.99 0.66
CA ILE A 351 12.71 -22.31 1.22
C ILE A 351 11.53 -22.93 0.47
N VAL A 352 10.48 -22.16 0.20
CA VAL A 352 9.32 -22.62 -0.57
C VAL A 352 9.71 -22.98 -2.00
N ARG A 353 10.51 -22.14 -2.68
CA ARG A 353 10.97 -22.42 -4.04
C ARG A 353 11.75 -23.75 -4.12
N ILE A 354 12.72 -23.94 -3.21
CA ILE A 354 13.53 -25.17 -3.14
C ILE A 354 12.64 -26.38 -2.84
N SER A 355 11.67 -26.24 -1.93
CA SER A 355 10.67 -27.28 -1.64
C SER A 355 9.86 -27.66 -2.89
N LEU A 356 9.40 -26.69 -3.69
CA LEU A 356 8.67 -26.93 -4.92
C LEU A 356 9.52 -27.62 -5.99
N GLU A 357 10.76 -27.17 -6.19
CA GLU A 357 11.71 -27.74 -7.16
C GLU A 357 12.06 -29.21 -6.83
N HIS A 358 12.26 -29.51 -5.55
CA HIS A 358 12.64 -30.86 -5.11
C HIS A 358 11.45 -31.74 -4.71
N LYS A 359 10.21 -31.25 -4.83
CA LYS A 359 8.98 -31.92 -4.34
C LYS A 359 9.12 -32.39 -2.88
N ALA A 360 9.85 -31.61 -2.09
CA ALA A 360 10.15 -31.90 -0.70
C ALA A 360 9.18 -31.14 0.22
N ASP A 361 8.96 -31.66 1.42
CA ASP A 361 8.17 -30.96 2.43
C ASP A 361 8.87 -29.65 2.87
N VAL A 362 8.14 -28.54 2.89
CA VAL A 362 8.68 -27.19 3.18
C VAL A 362 9.40 -27.14 4.52
N ILE A 363 8.87 -27.83 5.53
CA ILE A 363 9.45 -27.89 6.88
C ILE A 363 10.74 -28.73 6.88
N ARG A 364 10.84 -29.76 6.04
CA ARG A 364 12.09 -30.52 5.88
C ARG A 364 13.16 -29.73 5.14
N THR A 365 12.78 -28.85 4.21
CA THR A 365 13.72 -27.98 3.48
C THR A 365 14.32 -26.91 4.38
N ASP A 366 13.53 -26.31 5.28
CA ASP A 366 14.01 -25.31 6.27
C ASP A 366 15.12 -25.84 7.22
N ARG A 367 15.17 -27.16 7.42
CA ARG A 367 16.15 -27.81 8.33
C ARG A 367 17.52 -28.08 7.69
N LYS A 368 17.65 -27.93 6.37
CA LYS A 368 18.88 -28.17 5.63
C LYS A 368 19.50 -26.85 5.22
#